data_AF-A0A9X8ZZM7-F1
#
_entry.id   AF-A0A9X8ZZM7-F1
#
_cell.length_a   1.000
_cell.length_b   1.000
_cell.length_c   1.000
_cell.angle_alpha   90.00
_cell.angle_beta   90.00
_cell.angle_gamma   90.00
#
_symmetry.space_group_name_H-M   'P 1'
#
loop_
_entity.id
_entity.type
_entity.pdbx_description
1 polymer ?
#
loop_
_entity_poly.entity_id
_entity_poly.type
_entity_poly.pdbx_seq_one_letter_code
_entity_poly.pdbx_strand_id
1 'polypeptide(L)'
;MSNQTTTHHVKMTTADPSGIGLFGLAMVTLVASSQKLGLTDGVSLVLPWAIFLGGFAQIFACIHDAKHNNTFGTTAFGAYGLFWLGVGM
;
A
#
# COMPACT_ATOMS: atom_id res chain seq x y z
N MET A 1 16.87 -45.13 -12.62
CA MET A 1 16.78 -43.76 -13.15
C MET A 1 15.65 -43.03 -12.43
N SER A 2 15.95 -42.08 -11.53
CA SER A 2 14.93 -41.15 -11.01
C SER A 2 14.81 -39.97 -11.97
N ASN A 3 13.64 -39.81 -12.60
CA ASN A 3 13.35 -38.67 -13.47
C ASN A 3 13.32 -37.40 -12.60
N GLN A 4 14.38 -36.60 -12.68
CA GLN A 4 14.47 -35.27 -12.08
C GLN A 4 13.66 -34.31 -12.97
N THR A 5 12.34 -34.24 -12.77
CA THR A 5 11.49 -33.27 -13.47
C THR A 5 11.91 -31.86 -13.05
N THR A 6 12.67 -31.19 -13.90
CA THR A 6 13.17 -29.83 -13.66
C THR A 6 12.01 -28.86 -13.80
N THR A 7 11.39 -28.48 -12.68
CA THR A 7 10.33 -27.49 -12.65
C THR A 7 10.92 -26.11 -12.92
N HIS A 8 10.80 -25.64 -14.17
CA HIS A 8 11.15 -24.27 -14.53
C HIS A 8 10.13 -23.31 -13.92
N HIS A 9 10.44 -22.74 -12.75
CA HIS A 9 9.67 -21.65 -12.17
C HIS A 9 9.80 -20.41 -13.07
N VAL A 10 8.84 -20.24 -13.98
CA VAL A 10 8.70 -19.01 -14.77
C VAL A 10 8.23 -17.91 -13.82
N LYS A 11 9.18 -17.15 -13.27
CA LYS A 11 8.89 -15.96 -12.46
C LYS A 11 8.33 -14.89 -13.41
N MET A 12 7.01 -14.71 -13.39
CA MET A 12 6.38 -13.58 -14.05
C MET A 12 6.92 -12.30 -13.43
N THR A 13 7.79 -11.58 -14.15
CA THR A 13 8.26 -10.26 -13.72
C THR A 13 7.14 -9.27 -14.00
N THR A 14 6.30 -9.06 -13.00
CA THR A 14 5.34 -7.95 -12.99
C THR A 14 5.94 -6.82 -12.16
N ALA A 15 5.59 -5.57 -12.47
CA ALA A 15 6.05 -4.41 -11.71
C ALA A 15 5.69 -4.55 -10.23
N ASP A 16 6.65 -4.32 -9.34
CA ASP A 16 6.46 -4.48 -7.89
C ASP A 16 5.37 -3.51 -7.37
N PRO A 17 4.21 -4.02 -6.92
CA PRO A 17 3.14 -3.18 -6.37
C PRO A 17 3.55 -2.46 -5.10
N SER A 18 4.49 -3.02 -4.35
CA SER A 18 4.91 -2.51 -3.07
C SER A 18 5.32 -1.03 -3.13
N GLY A 19 5.89 -0.57 -4.25
CA GLY A 19 6.30 0.82 -4.44
C GLY A 19 5.13 1.81 -4.39
N ILE A 20 3.99 1.50 -5.00
CA ILE A 20 2.82 2.40 -5.00
C ILE A 20 2.14 2.44 -3.63
N GLY A 21 2.11 1.32 -2.91
CA GLY A 21 1.58 1.22 -1.54
C GLY A 21 2.43 1.99 -0.52
N LEU A 22 3.76 1.88 -0.62
CA LEU A 22 4.72 2.64 0.21
C LEU A 22 4.66 4.13 -0.07
N PHE A 23 4.54 4.52 -1.34
CA PHE A 23 4.38 5.93 -1.71
C PHE A 23 3.08 6.52 -1.13
N GLY A 24 1.97 5.78 -1.20
CA GLY A 24 0.70 6.17 -0.58
C GLY A 24 0.82 6.36 0.94
N LEU A 25 1.50 5.43 1.64
CA LEU A 25 1.75 5.53 3.08
C LEU A 25 2.59 6.77 3.42
N ALA A 26 3.67 6.99 2.67
CA ALA A 26 4.60 8.09 2.90
C ALA A 26 3.92 9.45 2.68
N MET A 27 3.14 9.58 1.61
CA MET A 27 2.44 10.82 1.28
C MET A 27 1.41 11.18 2.35
N VAL A 28 0.59 10.22 2.79
CA VAL A 28 -0.40 10.47 3.84
C VAL A 28 0.26 10.81 5.18
N THR A 29 1.37 10.13 5.52
CA THR A 29 2.11 10.41 6.75
C THR A 29 2.75 11.80 6.72
N LEU A 30 3.29 12.22 5.56
CA LEU A 30 3.83 13.56 5.35
C LEU A 30 2.74 14.61 5.58
N VAL A 31 1.60 14.43 4.93
CA VAL A 31 0.45 15.34 5.00
C VAL A 31 -0.11 15.42 6.43
N ALA A 32 -0.27 14.29 7.12
CA ALA A 32 -0.70 14.26 8.52
C ALA A 32 0.34 14.89 9.48
N SER A 33 1.64 14.74 9.20
CA SER A 33 2.70 15.35 10.00
C SER A 33 2.79 16.86 9.78
N SER A 34 2.56 17.35 8.57
CA SER A 34 2.49 18.79 8.26
C SER A 34 1.37 19.49 9.01
N GLN A 35 0.24 18.82 9.24
CA GLN A 35 -0.81 19.34 10.12
C GLN A 35 -0.38 19.41 11.58
N LYS A 36 0.26 18.35 12.09
CA LYS A 36 0.76 18.36 13.48
C LYS A 36 1.82 19.44 13.71
N LEU A 37 2.56 19.82 12.67
CA LEU A 37 3.54 20.91 12.71
C LEU A 37 2.93 22.31 12.60
N GLY A 38 1.62 22.45 12.37
CA GLY A 38 0.97 23.74 12.19
C GLY A 38 1.33 24.45 10.87
N LEU A 39 1.86 23.72 9.89
CA LEU A 39 2.21 24.28 8.56
C LEU A 39 0.97 24.49 7.68
N THR A 40 -0.13 23.81 7.96
CA THR A 40 -1.37 23.88 7.18
C THR A 40 -2.58 23.96 8.11
N ASP A 41 -3.39 25.01 7.99
CA ASP A 41 -4.63 25.16 8.74
C ASP A 41 -5.77 24.39 8.07
N GLY A 42 -6.32 23.40 8.78
CA GLY A 42 -7.54 22.69 8.39
C GLY A 42 -7.35 21.20 8.09
N VAL A 43 -8.24 20.37 8.64
CA VAL A 43 -8.35 18.92 8.44
C VAL A 43 -8.80 18.55 7.01
N SER A 44 -9.38 19.52 6.29
CA SER A 44 -10.01 19.30 4.99
C SER A 44 -9.04 18.90 3.88
N LEU A 45 -7.75 19.25 3.99
CA LEU A 45 -6.76 18.84 2.99
C LEU A 45 -6.27 17.42 3.22
N VAL A 46 -6.29 16.90 4.44
CA VAL A 46 -5.71 15.59 4.78
C VAL A 46 -6.67 14.45 4.54
N LEU A 47 -7.97 14.70 4.70
CA LEU A 47 -9.02 13.71 4.49
C LEU A 47 -8.99 13.09 3.07
N PRO A 48 -8.88 13.87 1.97
CA PRO A 48 -8.81 13.31 0.62
C PRO A 48 -7.53 12.50 0.41
N TRP A 49 -6.36 12.99 0.87
CA TRP A 49 -5.10 12.25 0.71
C TRP A 49 -5.13 10.93 1.49
N ALA A 50 -5.67 10.94 2.72
CA ALA A 50 -5.85 9.74 3.53
C ALA A 50 -6.79 8.73 2.86
N ILE A 51 -7.92 9.15 2.31
CA ILE A 51 -8.90 8.24 1.70
C ILE A 51 -8.40 7.70 0.35
N PHE A 52 -7.92 8.56 -0.54
CA PHE A 52 -7.56 8.16 -1.91
C PHE A 52 -6.18 7.49 -1.98
N LEU A 53 -5.16 8.07 -1.35
CA LEU A 53 -3.79 7.56 -1.39
C LEU A 53 -3.44 6.65 -0.21
N GLY A 54 -4.00 6.91 0.97
CA GLY A 54 -3.87 6.00 2.12
C GLY A 54 -4.79 4.80 1.98
N GLY A 55 -6.05 4.99 1.58
CA GLY A 55 -7.02 3.91 1.44
C GLY A 55 -6.94 3.17 0.11
N PHE A 56 -7.48 3.76 -0.95
CA PHE A 56 -7.67 3.07 -2.24
C PHE A 56 -6.36 2.60 -2.87
N ALA A 57 -5.31 3.43 -2.88
CA ALA A 57 -4.02 3.04 -3.45
C ALA A 57 -3.35 1.90 -2.66
N GLN A 58 -3.50 1.84 -1.34
CA GLN A 58 -2.95 0.74 -0.53
C GLN A 58 -3.77 -0.55 -0.66
N ILE A 59 -5.10 -0.47 -0.79
CA ILE A 59 -5.91 -1.65 -1.09
C ILE A 59 -5.57 -2.21 -2.47
N PHE A 60 -5.31 -1.35 -3.46
CA PHE A 60 -4.87 -1.80 -4.78
C PHE A 60 -3.48 -2.45 -4.73
N ALA A 61 -2.55 -1.85 -3.98
CA ALA A 61 -1.24 -2.44 -3.73
C ALA A 61 -1.37 -3.80 -3.02
N CYS A 62 -2.19 -3.92 -1.98
CA CYS A 62 -2.49 -5.14 -1.24
C CYS A 62 -2.95 -6.28 -2.16
N ILE A 63 -3.92 -6.02 -3.04
CA ILE A 63 -4.45 -7.04 -3.97
C ILE A 63 -3.37 -7.52 -4.95
N HIS A 64 -2.50 -6.63 -5.39
CA HIS A 64 -1.43 -6.97 -6.33
C HIS A 64 -0.24 -7.66 -5.63
N ASP A 65 0.04 -7.29 -4.38
CA ASP A 65 1.05 -7.92 -3.52
C ASP A 65 0.64 -9.35 -3.14
N ALA A 66 -0.67 -9.59 -2.95
CA ALA A 66 -1.26 -10.92 -2.78
C ALA A 66 -1.04 -11.82 -4.00
N LYS A 67 -1.10 -11.25 -5.21
CA LYS A 67 -0.80 -11.96 -6.46
C LYS A 67 0.68 -12.31 -6.62
N HIS A 68 1.57 -11.61 -5.92
CA HIS A 68 3.02 -11.86 -5.94
C HIS A 68 3.49 -12.85 -4.85
N ASN A 69 2.57 -13.54 -4.15
CA ASN A 69 2.88 -14.34 -2.96
C ASN A 69 3.57 -13.53 -1.84
N ASN A 70 3.41 -12.21 -1.82
CA ASN A 70 3.97 -11.37 -0.77
C ASN A 70 2.92 -11.17 0.33
N THR A 71 2.90 -12.11 1.27
CA THR A 71 1.96 -12.11 2.40
C THR A 71 2.18 -10.92 3.34
N PHE A 72 3.41 -10.41 3.40
CA PHE A 72 3.78 -9.27 4.25
C PHE A 72 3.15 -7.98 3.74
N GLY A 73 3.38 -7.61 2.48
CA GLY A 73 2.81 -6.38 1.93
C GLY A 73 1.29 -6.48 1.77
N THR A 74 0.74 -7.68 1.47
CA THR A 74 -0.72 -7.92 1.53
C THR A 74 -1.30 -7.53 2.88
N THR A 75 -0.71 -8.01 3.99
CA THR A 75 -1.22 -7.73 5.33
C THR A 75 -0.98 -6.28 5.73
N ALA A 76 0.22 -5.75 5.46
CA ALA A 76 0.59 -4.39 5.83
C ALA A 76 -0.24 -3.35 5.06
N PHE A 77 -0.28 -3.42 3.72
CA PHE A 77 -1.04 -2.47 2.91
C PHE A 77 -2.56 -2.62 3.11
N GLY A 78 -3.05 -3.84 3.37
CA GLY A 78 -4.46 -4.05 3.72
C GLY A 78 -4.83 -3.39 5.05
N ALA A 79 -4.03 -3.62 6.10
CA ALA A 79 -4.29 -3.05 7.43
C ALA A 79 -4.17 -1.52 7.44
N TYR A 80 -3.12 -0.96 6.82
CA TYR A 80 -2.96 0.49 6.72
C TYR A 80 -4.02 1.13 5.82
N GLY A 81 -4.42 0.48 4.73
CA GLY A 81 -5.46 1.01 3.84
C GLY A 81 -6.81 1.14 4.55
N LEU A 82 -7.19 0.11 5.31
CA LEU A 82 -8.40 0.15 6.13
C LEU A 82 -8.30 1.15 7.29
N PHE A 83 -7.13 1.26 7.92
CA PHE A 83 -6.88 2.27 8.96
C PHE A 83 -7.10 3.69 8.43
N TRP A 84 -6.54 4.03 7.27
CA TRP A 84 -6.69 5.37 6.68
C TRP A 84 -8.11 5.66 6.19
N LEU A 85 -8.83 4.66 5.70
CA LEU A 85 -10.27 4.80 5.41
C LEU A 85 -11.10 5.04 6.67
N GLY A 86 -10.75 4.39 7.79
CA GLY A 86 -11.40 4.61 9.08
C GLY A 86 -11.06 5.96 9.73
N VAL A 87 -9.83 6.46 9.56
CA VAL A 87 -9.41 7.79 10.03
C VAL A 87 -10.00 8.91 9.16
N GLY A 88 -10.27 8.63 7.90
CA GLY A 88 -10.86 9.57 6.95
C GLY A 88 -12.38 9.75 7.08
N MET A 89 -13.07 8.90 7.86
CA MET A 89 -14.52 8.91 8.06
C MET A 89 -14.87 9.54 9.41
#